data_AF-A0A9C8XIA8-F1
#
_entry.id   AF-A0A9C8XIA8-F1
#
_cell.length_a   1.000
_cell.length_b   1.000
_cell.length_c   1.000
_cell.angle_alpha   90.00
_cell.angle_beta   90.00
_cell.angle_gamma   90.00
#
_symmetry.space_group_name_H-M   'P 1'
#
loop_
_entity.id
_entity.type
_entity.pdbx_description
1 polymer ?
#
loop_
_entity_poly.entity_id
_entity_poly.type
_entity_poly.pdbx_seq_one_letter_code
_entity_poly.pdbx_strand_id
1 'polypeptide(L)'
;MSTQLSRMQFLRGDFRGRDRPIRPPWALAETLFTEICTGCGDCITQCPEGIIKAGRAGYPVVEFSTGECTFCEACVETCDANALLKNSNEPWQIKASIETDKCIAYQGVECRSCYDPCEPRAVSMHPRPGGISIPRVETENCSGCGACIAVCPVAAINMQAQTTNLSDNEV
;
A
#
# COMPACT_ATOMS: atom_id res chain seq x y z
N MET A 1 25.84 14.26 6.98
CA MET A 1 24.42 13.87 6.80
C MET A 1 24.19 12.58 7.59
N SER A 2 23.79 12.70 8.86
CA SER A 2 23.52 11.52 9.71
C SER A 2 22.05 11.13 9.56
N THR A 3 21.78 10.06 8.84
CA THR A 3 20.49 9.38 8.85
C THR A 3 20.25 8.88 10.27
N GLN A 4 19.27 9.44 11.00
CA GLN A 4 18.86 8.90 12.29
C GLN A 4 18.18 7.55 12.06
N LEU A 5 18.97 6.48 12.09
CA LEU A 5 18.50 5.10 12.12
C LEU A 5 17.86 4.84 13.49
N SER A 6 16.61 4.39 13.50
CA SER A 6 16.00 3.95 14.76
C SER A 6 16.73 2.70 15.27
N ARG A 7 16.81 2.52 16.60
CA ARG A 7 17.44 1.33 17.19
C ARG A 7 16.86 0.03 16.62
N MET A 8 15.58 0.02 16.27
CA MET A 8 14.91 -1.12 15.68
C MET A 8 15.32 -1.37 14.22
N GLN A 9 15.58 -0.33 13.43
CA GLN A 9 16.12 -0.46 12.06
C GLN A 9 17.55 -1.00 12.07
N PHE A 10 18.37 -0.53 13.01
CA PHE A 10 19.75 -0.99 13.18
C PHE A 10 19.81 -2.48 13.56
N LEU A 11 19.01 -2.91 14.55
CA LEU A 11 18.98 -4.31 14.99
C LEU A 11 18.45 -5.29 13.94
N ARG A 12 17.64 -4.82 12.98
CA ARG A 12 17.06 -5.65 11.92
C ARG A 12 17.93 -5.75 10.66
N GLY A 13 19.07 -5.06 10.62
CA GLY A 13 19.84 -4.90 9.38
C GLY A 13 19.07 -4.14 8.28
N ASP A 14 17.96 -3.49 8.63
CA ASP A 14 17.13 -2.70 7.72
C ASP A 14 17.64 -1.26 7.65
N PHE A 15 18.88 -1.13 7.21
CA PHE A 15 19.56 0.16 7.07
C PHE A 15 18.94 1.07 5.99
N ARG A 16 17.99 0.53 5.21
CA ARG A 16 17.31 1.24 4.12
C ARG A 16 15.82 1.49 4.40
N GLY A 17 15.28 1.05 5.54
CA GLY A 17 13.86 1.20 5.87
C GLY A 17 12.91 0.49 4.90
N ARG A 18 13.36 -0.60 4.27
CA ARG A 18 12.69 -1.26 3.14
C ARG A 18 11.46 -2.07 3.55
N ASP A 19 11.41 -2.53 4.80
CA ASP A 19 10.33 -3.39 5.29
C ASP A 19 9.41 -2.63 6.25
N ARG A 20 8.81 -1.55 5.76
CA ARG A 20 7.71 -0.90 6.49
C ARG A 20 6.43 -1.69 6.24
N PRO A 21 5.82 -2.30 7.28
CA PRO A 21 4.57 -3.01 7.11
C PRO A 21 3.49 -2.02 6.67
N ILE A 22 2.65 -2.46 5.74
CA ILE A 22 1.44 -1.74 5.35
C ILE A 22 0.42 -1.95 6.46
N ARG A 23 0.04 -0.89 7.16
CA ARG A 23 -1.00 -0.97 8.20
C ARG A 23 -2.40 -0.92 7.59
N PRO A 24 -3.43 -1.40 8.30
CA PRO A 24 -4.82 -1.23 7.88
C PRO A 24 -5.16 0.25 7.58
N PRO A 25 -6.21 0.51 6.79
CA PRO A 25 -6.69 1.86 6.53
C PRO A 25 -6.97 2.62 7.83
N TRP A 26 -6.70 3.92 7.80
CA TRP A 26 -6.84 4.86 8.92
C TRP A 26 -6.01 4.52 10.16
N ALA A 27 -4.96 3.73 10.01
CA ALA A 27 -4.00 3.54 11.09
C ALA A 27 -3.32 4.86 11.47
N LEU A 28 -3.14 5.04 12.77
CA LEU A 28 -2.27 6.10 13.29
C LEU A 28 -0.83 5.94 12.77
N ALA A 29 -0.05 7.01 12.87
CA ALA A 29 1.38 6.96 12.56
C ALA A 29 2.07 5.82 13.34
N GLU A 30 3.03 5.13 12.73
CA GLU A 30 3.60 3.86 13.22
C GLU A 30 4.00 3.88 14.70
N THR A 31 4.56 4.98 15.20
CA THR A 31 4.93 5.13 16.61
C THR A 31 3.70 5.10 17.54
N LEU A 32 2.69 5.92 17.25
CA LEU A 32 1.44 5.94 18.02
C LEU A 32 0.64 4.65 17.85
N PHE A 33 0.62 4.11 16.63
CA PHE A 33 -0.06 2.86 16.34
C PHE A 33 0.48 1.73 17.21
N THR A 34 1.80 1.59 17.33
CA THR A 34 2.42 0.54 18.15
C THR A 34 2.33 0.78 19.65
N GLU A 35 2.09 2.01 20.10
CA GLU A 35 1.80 2.33 21.50
C GLU A 35 0.35 2.03 21.89
N ILE A 36 -0.59 2.25 20.97
CA ILE A 36 -2.04 2.19 21.23
C ILE A 36 -2.64 0.83 20.85
N CYS A 37 -2.17 0.20 19.77
CA CYS A 37 -2.71 -1.07 19.31
C CYS A 37 -2.42 -2.17 20.35
N THR A 38 -3.47 -2.81 20.84
CA THR A 38 -3.37 -3.88 21.83
C THR A 38 -2.99 -5.24 21.23
N GLY A 39 -3.02 -5.38 19.90
CA GLY A 39 -2.79 -6.65 19.21
C GLY A 39 -3.93 -7.66 19.39
N CYS A 40 -5.16 -7.23 19.72
CA CYS A 40 -6.31 -8.11 19.94
C CYS A 40 -6.68 -8.97 18.71
N GLY A 41 -6.46 -8.45 17.51
CA GLY A 41 -6.72 -9.16 16.25
C GLY A 41 -8.16 -9.05 15.73
N ASP A 42 -9.02 -8.22 16.32
CA ASP A 42 -10.42 -8.11 15.86
C ASP A 42 -10.52 -7.59 14.42
N CYS A 43 -9.70 -6.61 14.04
CA CYS A 43 -9.59 -6.13 12.67
C CYS A 43 -9.15 -7.20 11.65
N ILE A 44 -8.39 -8.21 12.08
CA ILE A 44 -8.00 -9.36 11.24
C ILE A 44 -9.23 -10.23 10.99
N THR A 45 -9.99 -10.51 12.04
CA THR A 45 -11.17 -11.40 11.99
C THR A 45 -12.34 -10.77 11.24
N GLN A 46 -12.54 -9.47 11.38
CA GLN A 46 -13.67 -8.74 10.77
C GLN A 46 -13.39 -8.25 9.34
N CYS A 47 -12.20 -8.46 8.80
CA CYS A 47 -11.89 -8.06 7.42
C CYS A 47 -12.59 -9.00 6.42
N PRO A 48 -13.62 -8.55 5.66
CA PRO A 48 -14.34 -9.44 4.75
C PRO A 48 -13.47 -9.93 3.59
N GLU A 49 -12.54 -9.10 3.14
CA GLU A 49 -11.59 -9.43 2.07
C GLU A 49 -10.43 -10.32 2.56
N GLY A 50 -10.30 -10.51 3.87
CA GLY A 50 -9.28 -11.36 4.47
C GLY A 50 -7.84 -10.88 4.22
N ILE A 51 -7.63 -9.62 3.82
CA ILE A 51 -6.30 -9.06 3.49
C ILE A 51 -5.51 -8.59 4.72
N ILE A 52 -6.17 -8.41 5.88
CA ILE A 52 -5.50 -8.05 7.12
C ILE A 52 -5.00 -9.33 7.79
N LYS A 53 -3.69 -9.41 8.06
CA LYS A 53 -3.00 -10.56 8.66
C LYS A 53 -2.24 -10.16 9.92
N ALA A 54 -1.94 -11.13 10.76
CA ALA A 54 -1.06 -10.94 11.91
C ALA A 54 0.39 -10.80 11.42
N GLY A 55 0.96 -9.61 11.57
CA GLY A 55 2.36 -9.36 11.26
C GLY A 55 3.28 -9.68 12.44
N ARG A 56 4.49 -9.11 12.39
CA ARG A 56 5.47 -9.25 13.48
C ARG A 56 4.92 -8.66 14.78
N ALA A 57 5.25 -9.32 15.89
CA ALA A 57 4.79 -8.94 17.24
C ALA A 57 3.25 -8.88 17.38
N GLY A 58 2.50 -9.56 16.49
CA GLY A 58 1.04 -9.65 16.56
C GLY A 58 0.28 -8.44 16.00
N TYR A 59 0.97 -7.39 15.56
CA TYR A 59 0.31 -6.21 15.00
C TYR A 59 -0.27 -6.50 13.61
N PRO A 60 -1.46 -5.97 13.28
CA PRO A 60 -2.09 -6.21 11.99
C PRO A 60 -1.30 -5.54 10.85
N VAL A 61 -1.23 -6.25 9.72
CA VAL A 61 -0.61 -5.81 8.47
C VAL A 61 -1.53 -6.15 7.31
N VAL A 62 -1.47 -5.37 6.24
CA VAL A 62 -2.22 -5.63 5.01
C VAL A 62 -1.34 -6.36 4.01
N GLU A 63 -1.85 -7.47 3.48
CA GLU A 63 -1.25 -8.26 2.41
C GLU A 63 -2.22 -8.36 1.24
N PHE A 64 -1.81 -7.83 0.08
CA PHE A 64 -2.65 -7.82 -1.13
C PHE A 64 -2.55 -9.10 -1.97
N SER A 65 -1.88 -10.14 -1.47
CA SER A 65 -1.75 -11.43 -2.17
C SER A 65 -3.06 -12.20 -2.25
N THR A 66 -4.03 -11.88 -1.38
CA THR A 66 -5.31 -12.59 -1.27
C THR A 66 -6.52 -11.75 -1.70
N GLY A 67 -6.33 -10.47 -2.04
CA GLY A 67 -7.43 -9.57 -2.39
C GLY A 67 -7.04 -8.10 -2.32
N GLU A 68 -8.05 -7.24 -2.26
CA GLU A 68 -7.93 -5.79 -2.19
C GLU A 68 -8.64 -5.21 -0.97
N CYS A 69 -8.42 -3.93 -0.68
CA CYS A 69 -9.18 -3.21 0.33
C CYS A 69 -10.36 -2.49 -0.33
N THR A 70 -11.57 -2.87 0.06
CA THR A 70 -12.82 -2.22 -0.38
C THR A 70 -13.19 -0.97 0.43
N PHE A 71 -12.34 -0.59 1.39
CA PHE A 71 -12.58 0.51 2.33
C PHE A 71 -13.93 0.41 3.08
N CYS A 72 -14.36 -0.81 3.40
CA CYS A 72 -15.63 -1.10 4.09
C CYS A 72 -15.70 -0.70 5.58
N GLU A 73 -14.61 -0.14 6.13
CA GLU A 73 -14.53 0.39 7.51
C GLU A 73 -14.68 -0.61 8.66
N ALA A 74 -15.00 -1.88 8.42
CA ALA A 74 -15.15 -2.91 9.45
C ALA A 74 -13.96 -3.00 10.43
N CYS A 75 -12.73 -2.78 9.93
CA CYS A 75 -11.52 -2.76 10.76
C CYS A 75 -11.46 -1.57 11.74
N VAL A 76 -12.01 -0.41 11.34
CA VAL A 76 -12.10 0.79 12.17
C VAL A 76 -13.21 0.63 13.19
N GLU A 77 -14.38 0.16 12.76
CA GLU A 77 -15.56 -0.01 13.62
C GLU A 77 -15.32 -0.97 14.79
N THR A 78 -14.50 -1.99 14.60
CA THR A 78 -14.16 -2.97 15.65
C THR A 78 -12.97 -2.56 16.53
N CYS A 79 -12.30 -1.43 16.26
CA CYS A 79 -11.06 -1.06 16.93
C CYS A 79 -11.31 -0.26 18.22
N ASP A 80 -11.64 -0.95 19.31
CA ASP A 80 -11.90 -0.32 20.62
C ASP A 80 -10.69 0.47 21.18
N ALA A 81 -9.47 0.03 20.84
CA ALA A 81 -8.24 0.70 21.26
C ALA A 81 -8.04 2.05 20.57
N ASN A 82 -8.79 2.36 19.50
CA ASN A 82 -8.63 3.58 18.70
C ASN A 82 -7.25 3.69 18.04
N ALA A 83 -6.63 2.56 17.69
CA ALA A 83 -5.39 2.53 16.88
C ALA A 83 -5.67 2.77 15.38
N LEU A 84 -6.92 2.51 14.94
CA LEU A 84 -7.45 2.80 13.62
C LEU A 84 -8.57 3.83 13.79
N LEU A 85 -8.44 5.01 13.17
CA LEU A 85 -9.35 6.14 13.39
C LEU A 85 -9.65 6.89 12.09
N LYS A 86 -10.90 6.83 11.64
CA LYS A 86 -11.38 7.57 10.45
C LYS A 86 -11.55 9.08 10.75
N ASN A 87 -10.43 9.76 10.95
CA ASN A 87 -10.36 11.21 11.17
C ASN A 87 -10.08 12.00 9.89
N SER A 88 -9.92 11.31 8.75
CA SER A 88 -9.60 11.89 7.46
C SER A 88 -10.32 11.12 6.35
N ASN A 89 -10.60 11.81 5.24
CA ASN A 89 -11.17 11.18 4.03
C ASN A 89 -10.16 10.30 3.30
N GLU A 90 -8.87 10.49 3.53
CA GLU A 90 -7.82 9.67 2.93
C GLU A 90 -7.55 8.44 3.82
N PRO A 91 -7.74 7.21 3.30
CA PRO A 91 -7.55 6.00 4.10
C PRO A 91 -6.10 5.78 4.50
N TRP A 92 -5.14 6.15 3.65
CA TRP A 92 -3.70 6.01 3.86
C TRP A 92 -2.92 6.70 2.75
N GLN A 93 -1.58 6.79 2.89
CA GLN A 93 -0.68 7.36 1.89
C GLN A 93 -0.03 6.30 0.98
N ILE A 94 -0.66 5.14 0.85
CA ILE A 94 -0.13 4.02 0.06
C ILE A 94 -0.54 4.20 -1.41
N LYS A 95 0.42 4.09 -2.31
CA LYS A 95 0.21 4.22 -3.76
C LYS A 95 0.82 3.02 -4.48
N ALA A 96 0.21 2.67 -5.61
CA ALA A 96 0.72 1.63 -6.49
C ALA A 96 1.88 2.15 -7.35
N SER A 97 2.86 1.30 -7.63
CA SER A 97 3.93 1.56 -8.60
C SER A 97 4.15 0.32 -9.46
N ILE A 98 4.52 0.54 -10.74
CA ILE A 98 4.74 -0.53 -11.71
C ILE A 98 6.25 -0.70 -11.93
N GLU A 99 6.76 -1.90 -11.68
CA GLU A 99 8.11 -2.33 -12.07
C GLU A 99 8.14 -2.61 -13.57
N THR A 100 8.69 -1.67 -14.33
CA THR A 100 8.66 -1.68 -15.81
C THR A 100 9.46 -2.82 -16.42
N ASP A 101 10.49 -3.31 -15.72
CA ASP A 101 11.30 -4.46 -16.12
C ASP A 101 10.55 -5.79 -16.00
N LYS A 102 9.65 -5.92 -15.01
CA LYS A 102 8.81 -7.11 -14.82
C LYS A 102 7.49 -7.07 -15.60
N CYS A 103 6.98 -5.89 -15.91
CA CYS A 103 5.66 -5.73 -16.52
C CYS A 103 5.65 -6.22 -17.98
N ILE A 104 4.81 -7.22 -18.28
CA ILE A 104 4.71 -7.81 -19.63
C ILE A 104 4.23 -6.82 -20.70
N ALA A 105 3.44 -5.79 -20.34
CA ALA A 105 3.07 -4.72 -21.25
C ALA A 105 4.26 -3.87 -21.68
N TYR A 106 5.19 -3.60 -20.77
CA TYR A 106 6.44 -2.93 -21.10
C TYR A 106 7.34 -3.81 -21.98
N GLN A 107 7.27 -5.12 -21.81
CA GLN A 107 7.94 -6.14 -22.64
C GLN A 107 7.26 -6.42 -23.99
N GLY A 108 6.16 -5.74 -24.33
CA GLY A 108 5.53 -5.82 -25.64
C GLY A 108 4.39 -6.84 -25.77
N VAL A 109 3.85 -7.34 -24.65
CA VAL A 109 2.67 -8.21 -24.62
C VAL A 109 1.43 -7.41 -24.20
N GLU A 110 0.35 -7.47 -24.98
CA GLU A 110 -0.92 -6.80 -24.63
C GLU A 110 -1.44 -7.30 -23.27
N CYS A 111 -1.52 -6.38 -22.31
CA CYS A 111 -2.01 -6.68 -20.96
C CYS A 111 -2.68 -5.44 -20.38
N ARG A 112 -3.92 -5.61 -19.92
CA ARG A 112 -4.76 -4.56 -19.30
C ARG A 112 -5.25 -4.95 -17.91
N SER A 113 -4.72 -6.02 -17.33
CA SER A 113 -5.21 -6.59 -16.06
C SER A 113 -5.24 -5.57 -14.92
N CYS A 114 -4.26 -4.66 -14.81
CA CYS A 114 -4.26 -3.63 -13.78
C CYS A 114 -5.19 -2.45 -14.06
N TYR A 115 -5.59 -2.25 -15.32
CA TYR A 115 -6.47 -1.16 -15.74
C TYR A 115 -7.93 -1.47 -15.39
N ASP A 116 -8.40 -2.68 -15.75
CA ASP A 116 -9.82 -3.04 -15.65
C ASP A 116 -10.43 -2.97 -14.23
N PRO A 117 -9.76 -3.43 -13.15
CA PRO A 117 -10.32 -3.35 -11.78
C PRO A 117 -10.01 -2.03 -11.08
N CYS A 118 -9.32 -1.09 -11.72
CA CYS A 118 -8.97 0.18 -11.09
C CYS A 118 -10.18 1.13 -11.10
N GLU A 119 -11.10 0.93 -10.15
CA GLU A 119 -12.28 1.79 -9.96
C GLU A 119 -11.96 3.29 -9.88
N PRO A 120 -10.91 3.77 -9.16
CA PRO A 120 -10.58 5.20 -9.14
C PRO A 120 -9.95 5.71 -10.45
N ARG A 121 -9.76 4.83 -11.46
CA ARG A 121 -9.12 5.12 -12.75
C ARG A 121 -7.74 5.73 -12.61
N ALA A 122 -7.00 5.32 -11.59
CA ALA A 122 -5.63 5.73 -11.36
C ALA A 122 -4.64 5.06 -12.31
N VAL A 123 -5.04 3.99 -13.01
CA VAL A 123 -4.22 3.36 -14.04
C VAL A 123 -4.69 3.83 -15.40
N SER A 124 -3.79 4.42 -16.19
CA SER A 124 -4.04 4.86 -17.56
C SER A 124 -3.20 4.06 -18.57
N MET A 125 -3.79 3.76 -19.72
CA MET A 125 -3.12 3.03 -20.81
C MET A 125 -2.62 4.02 -21.86
N HIS A 126 -1.31 4.10 -22.04
CA HIS A 126 -0.69 5.01 -22.99
C HIS A 126 -0.21 4.25 -24.24
N PRO A 127 -0.74 4.58 -25.43
CA PRO A 127 -0.27 3.98 -26.68
C PRO A 127 1.22 4.25 -26.91
N ARG A 128 1.95 3.25 -27.42
CA ARG A 128 3.31 3.41 -27.93
C ARG A 128 3.28 3.33 -29.45
N PRO A 129 3.88 4.28 -30.19
CA PRO A 129 3.98 4.19 -31.65
C PRO A 129 4.61 2.86 -32.07
N GLY A 130 3.91 2.10 -32.91
CA GLY A 130 4.37 0.79 -33.38
C GLY A 130 4.48 -0.30 -32.32
N GLY A 131 3.85 -0.11 -31.15
CA GLY A 131 3.94 -1.05 -30.04
C GLY A 131 2.65 -1.18 -29.23
N ILE A 132 2.77 -1.91 -28.13
CA ILE A 132 1.68 -2.16 -27.18
C ILE A 132 1.51 -0.99 -26.21
N SER A 133 0.26 -0.71 -25.85
CA SER A 133 -0.08 0.30 -24.84
C SER A 133 0.48 -0.09 -23.47
N ILE A 134 1.12 0.87 -22.80
CA ILE A 134 1.73 0.63 -21.48
C ILE A 134 0.91 1.26 -20.36
N PRO A 135 0.79 0.59 -19.21
CA PRO A 135 0.13 1.15 -18.05
C PRO A 135 1.02 2.19 -17.36
N ARG A 136 0.40 3.25 -16.85
CA ARG A 136 0.98 4.22 -15.91
C ARG A 136 0.04 4.44 -14.74
N VAL A 137 0.59 4.73 -13.56
CA VAL A 137 -0.19 5.04 -12.36
C VAL A 137 -0.15 6.54 -12.10
N GLU A 138 -1.32 7.15 -12.04
CA GLU A 138 -1.59 8.51 -11.60
C GLU A 138 -1.78 8.50 -10.08
N THR A 139 -0.74 8.87 -9.35
CA THR A 139 -0.67 8.72 -7.88
C THR A 139 -1.69 9.56 -7.14
N GLU A 140 -2.08 10.68 -7.71
CA GLU A 140 -3.12 11.60 -7.23
C GLU A 140 -4.50 10.93 -7.17
N ASN A 141 -4.80 10.05 -8.12
CA ASN A 141 -6.06 9.32 -8.20
C ASN A 141 -5.98 7.95 -7.49
N CYS A 142 -4.78 7.46 -7.21
CA CYS A 142 -4.59 6.14 -6.61
C CYS A 142 -5.03 6.14 -5.13
N SER A 143 -6.08 5.39 -4.82
CA SER A 143 -6.56 5.18 -3.44
C SER A 143 -5.68 4.25 -2.61
N GLY A 144 -4.79 3.49 -3.26
CA GLY A 144 -3.99 2.45 -2.61
C GLY A 144 -4.76 1.17 -2.26
N CYS A 145 -5.95 0.94 -2.85
CA CYS A 145 -6.79 -0.23 -2.52
C CYS A 145 -6.12 -1.59 -2.80
N GLY A 146 -5.15 -1.65 -3.72
CA GLY A 146 -4.46 -2.88 -4.06
C GLY A 146 -5.15 -3.77 -5.11
N ALA A 147 -6.26 -3.31 -5.71
CA ALA A 147 -6.94 -4.04 -6.79
C ALA A 147 -5.99 -4.47 -7.91
N CYS A 148 -5.13 -3.55 -8.35
CA CYS A 148 -4.20 -3.79 -9.44
C CYS A 148 -3.12 -4.84 -9.11
N ILE A 149 -2.59 -4.85 -7.89
CA ILE A 149 -1.56 -5.82 -7.48
C ILE A 149 -2.15 -7.23 -7.34
N ALA A 150 -3.39 -7.34 -6.84
CA ALA A 150 -4.06 -8.63 -6.65
C ALA A 150 -4.28 -9.40 -7.96
N VAL A 151 -4.48 -8.68 -9.08
CA VAL A 151 -4.73 -9.29 -10.40
C VAL A 151 -3.49 -9.35 -11.31
N CYS A 152 -2.34 -8.84 -10.88
CA CYS A 152 -1.16 -8.75 -11.73
C CYS A 152 -0.57 -10.15 -11.99
N PRO A 153 -0.55 -10.66 -13.24
CA PRO A 153 -0.17 -12.05 -13.50
C PRO A 153 1.33 -12.32 -13.32
N VAL A 154 2.15 -11.27 -13.23
CA VAL A 154 3.62 -11.36 -13.13
C VAL A 154 4.19 -10.62 -11.93
N ALA A 155 3.34 -10.25 -10.96
CA ALA A 155 3.73 -9.55 -9.73
C ALA A 155 4.65 -8.33 -9.99
N ALA A 156 4.32 -7.54 -11.03
CA ALA A 156 5.07 -6.35 -11.43
C ALA A 156 4.58 -5.06 -10.74
N ILE A 157 3.71 -5.17 -9.75
CA ILE A 157 3.12 -4.02 -9.06
C ILE A 157 3.52 -4.07 -7.59
N ASN A 158 3.97 -2.93 -7.07
CA ASN A 158 4.25 -2.75 -5.65
C ASN A 158 3.28 -1.75 -5.04
N MET A 159 3.02 -1.92 -3.74
CA MET A 159 2.26 -0.97 -2.94
C MET A 159 3.21 -0.38 -1.91
N GLN A 160 3.42 0.93 -1.93
CA GLN A 160 4.35 1.60 -1.02
C GLN A 160 3.75 2.89 -0.46
N ALA A 161 4.02 3.17 0.80
CA ALA A 161 3.69 4.48 1.38
C ALA A 161 4.55 5.55 0.70
N GLN A 162 3.94 6.62 0.19
CA GLN A 162 4.69 7.77 -0.27
C GLN A 162 5.40 8.41 0.92
N THR A 163 6.73 8.37 0.93
CA THR A 163 7.50 9.28 1.77
C THR A 163 7.44 10.65 1.10
N THR A 164 6.66 11.57 1.65
CA THR A 164 6.77 12.99 1.31
C THR A 164 8.19 13.42 1.66
N ASN A 165 9.07 13.50 0.65
CA ASN A 165 10.32 14.21 0.78
C ASN A 165 9.94 15.69 0.89
N LEU A 166 9.95 16.23 2.10
CA LEU A 166 10.06 17.66 2.34
C LEU A 166 11.46 18.09 1.89
N SER A 167 11.68 18.15 0.58
CA SER A 167 12.86 18.75 -0.03
C SER A 167 12.42 19.36 -1.35
N ASP A 168 11.71 20.49 -1.27
CA ASP A 168 11.57 21.50 -2.32
C ASP A 168 10.95 22.75 -1.69
N ASN A 169 11.73 23.44 -0.85
CA ASN A 169 11.56 24.88 -0.61
C ASN A 169 12.87 25.43 -0.02
N GLU A 170 13.91 25.47 -0.86
CA GLU A 170 15.00 26.43 -0.71
C GLU A 170 14.68 27.64 -1.59
N VAL A 171 14.42 28.77 -0.93
CA VAL A 171 14.85 30.11 -1.39
C VAL A 171 15.77 30.64 -0.30
#